data_AF-A0AAD7WXC2-F1
#
_entry.id   AF-A0AAD7WXC2-F1
#
_cell.length_a   1.000
_cell.length_b   1.000
_cell.length_c   1.000
_cell.angle_alpha   90.00
_cell.angle_beta   90.00
_cell.angle_gamma   90.00
#
_symmetry.space_group_name_H-M   'P 1'
#
loop_
_entity.id
_entity.type
_entity.pdbx_description
1 polymer ?
#
loop_
_entity_poly.entity_id
_entity_poly.type
_entity_poly.pdbx_seq_one_letter_code
_entity_poly.pdbx_strand_id
1 'polypeptide(L)'
;MDYLKGLSVIGVQQIDRVVEVVDEAVKGHSVRLLGQKKDNGKRLGGARLDLPKIRKNPLIEIISINTGCLNACTYCKTKHARGDLASYPIHELVERAEQSFQEGVCEIWLTSEDTGAYGRDIGTDLPSLLWELVEVIPEGAMLRLGMTNPPYILEHLEEMARILSHPRVYAFLHVPVQSASDSVLMDMKREYCAADFRRVVDFLKDKVPGITIATDIICGFPGETDADFQETLELVKDYRFPSLFINQFYPRPGTPAAKCEQVPAHVKKQRTKQLSQLFHSYNPYDHKVGERQQVLVTEESFDGQYLVAHNKYYEQVLVPKSLEFRGKMMEVDIYEAGKHFMKGRLVDAARVLSASIARPLEKGEVSGLTVEFATPRQNGIPDCHAPPQLVSQLWGLDKEALKMWSVGLLILTIVIAYTMEKLQ
;
A
#
# COMPACT_ATOMS: atom_id res chain seq x y z
N MET A 1 1.03 15.01 28.93
CA MET A 1 1.94 14.23 28.05
C MET A 1 3.34 14.21 28.65
N ASP A 2 3.48 13.76 29.92
CA ASP A 2 4.79 13.80 30.60
C ASP A 2 5.75 12.71 30.10
N TYR A 3 5.23 11.60 29.57
CA TYR A 3 6.04 10.51 29.02
C TYR A 3 6.85 10.89 27.77
N LEU A 4 6.56 12.03 27.13
CA LEU A 4 7.31 12.53 25.97
C LEU A 4 8.45 13.49 26.36
N LYS A 5 8.60 13.84 27.65
CA LYS A 5 9.67 14.73 28.11
C LYS A 5 11.03 14.07 27.93
N GLY A 6 11.99 14.84 27.41
CA GLY A 6 13.35 14.36 27.14
C GLY A 6 13.50 13.44 25.92
N LEU A 7 12.41 13.09 25.24
CA LEU A 7 12.46 12.32 24.00
C LEU A 7 12.55 13.24 22.78
N SER A 8 13.42 12.88 21.84
CA SER A 8 13.39 13.42 20.49
C SER A 8 12.14 12.94 19.75
N VAL A 9 11.43 13.87 19.12
CA VAL A 9 10.14 13.60 18.44
C VAL A 9 10.19 14.17 17.03
N ILE A 10 9.85 13.34 16.06
CA ILE A 10 9.73 13.72 14.66
C ILE A 10 8.31 13.51 14.17
N GLY A 11 7.76 14.51 13.49
CA GLY A 11 6.45 14.48 12.88
C GLY A 11 6.50 13.74 11.54
N VAL A 12 5.36 13.19 11.13
CA VAL A 12 5.23 12.43 9.87
C VAL A 12 5.55 13.24 8.61
N GLN A 13 5.59 14.57 8.71
CA GLN A 13 5.91 15.48 7.60
C GLN A 13 7.39 15.89 7.54
N GLN A 14 8.20 15.46 8.52
CA GLN A 14 9.62 15.82 8.61
C GLN A 14 10.52 14.57 8.62
N ILE A 15 10.03 13.43 8.11
CA ILE A 15 10.75 12.13 8.13
C ILE A 15 12.11 12.22 7.43
N ASP A 16 12.26 13.08 6.44
CA ASP A 16 13.52 13.35 5.75
C ASP A 16 14.62 13.92 6.66
N ARG A 17 14.27 14.45 7.83
CA ARG A 17 15.20 14.95 8.86
C ARG A 17 15.50 13.92 9.95
N VAL A 18 15.16 12.65 9.72
CA VAL A 18 15.40 11.59 10.72
C VAL A 18 16.87 11.48 11.10
N VAL A 19 17.79 11.62 10.13
CA VAL A 19 19.24 11.56 10.38
C VAL A 19 19.66 12.66 11.35
N GLU A 20 19.23 13.90 11.11
CA GLU A 20 19.50 15.04 12.00
C GLU A 20 18.96 14.79 13.42
N VAL A 21 17.73 14.29 13.54
CA VAL A 21 17.12 14.00 14.85
C VAL A 21 17.89 12.90 15.60
N VAL A 22 18.36 11.87 14.88
CA VAL A 22 19.16 10.79 15.46
C VAL A 22 20.52 11.30 15.91
N ASP A 23 21.22 12.07 15.06
CA ASP A 23 22.54 12.61 15.38
C ASP A 23 22.52 13.51 16.62
N GLU A 24 21.51 14.36 16.74
CA GLU A 24 21.33 15.21 17.92
C GLU A 24 20.91 14.41 19.15
N ALA A 25 20.08 13.38 19.00
CA ALA A 25 19.71 12.49 20.09
C ALA A 25 20.93 11.73 20.66
N VAL A 26 21.84 11.28 19.79
CA VAL A 26 23.10 10.62 20.20
C VAL A 26 24.00 11.56 20.99
N LYS A 27 23.99 12.87 20.69
CA LYS A 27 24.70 13.90 21.45
C LYS A 27 24.05 14.23 22.81
N GLY A 28 22.92 13.60 23.14
CA GLY A 28 22.16 13.85 24.35
C GLY A 28 21.18 15.03 24.24
N HIS A 29 20.97 15.58 23.04
CA HIS A 29 19.98 16.64 22.82
C HIS A 29 18.60 16.04 22.53
N SER A 30 17.55 16.71 23.01
CA SER A 30 16.16 16.36 22.69
C SER A 30 15.64 17.28 21.58
N VAL A 31 15.45 16.75 20.37
CA VAL A 31 14.99 17.52 19.20
C VAL A 31 13.50 17.28 18.96
N ARG A 32 12.74 18.35 18.71
CA ARG A 32 11.30 18.26 18.40
C ARG A 32 10.98 18.92 17.06
N LEU A 33 10.76 18.08 16.06
CA LEU A 33 10.41 18.45 14.69
C LEU A 33 8.95 18.11 14.42
N LEU A 34 8.03 18.99 14.83
CA LEU A 34 6.58 18.81 14.67
C LEU A 34 5.95 19.82 13.69
N GLY A 35 6.77 20.64 13.04
CA GLY A 35 6.31 21.69 12.14
C GLY A 35 5.74 21.12 10.84
N GLN A 36 4.82 21.85 10.23
CA GLN A 36 4.37 21.55 8.88
C GLN A 36 5.39 22.03 7.85
N LYS A 37 5.70 21.20 6.86
CA LYS A 37 6.49 21.64 5.71
C LYS A 37 5.63 22.44 4.76
N LYS A 38 6.06 23.68 4.50
CA LYS A 38 5.43 24.57 3.54
C LYS A 38 6.48 25.11 2.57
N ASP A 39 6.11 25.22 1.31
CA ASP A 39 6.83 25.98 0.31
C ASP A 39 5.91 27.08 -0.23
N ASN A 40 6.39 28.33 -0.22
CA ASN A 40 5.59 29.51 -0.56
C ASN A 40 4.20 29.56 0.11
N GLY A 41 4.10 29.10 1.36
CA GLY A 41 2.86 29.04 2.14
C GLY A 41 1.94 27.84 1.83
N LYS A 42 2.20 27.08 0.76
CA LYS A 42 1.48 25.85 0.43
C LYS A 42 2.11 24.64 1.10
N ARG A 43 1.28 23.68 1.50
CA ARG A 43 1.75 22.43 2.08
C ARG A 43 2.35 21.55 0.99
N LEU A 44 3.50 20.93 1.27
CA LEU A 44 4.14 19.98 0.36
C LEU A 44 3.52 18.58 0.45
N GLY A 45 3.60 17.82 -0.65
CA GLY A 45 3.08 16.45 -0.78
C GLY A 45 3.69 15.42 0.19
N GLY A 46 4.77 15.79 0.89
CA GLY A 46 5.39 14.98 1.92
C GLY A 46 6.90 15.09 1.89
N ALA A 47 7.58 13.97 2.17
CA ALA A 47 9.02 13.84 1.97
C ALA A 47 9.35 13.83 0.47
N ARG A 48 10.57 14.18 0.06
CA ARG A 48 10.92 14.14 -1.38
C ARG A 48 10.82 12.71 -1.90
N LEU A 49 10.37 12.54 -3.14
CA LEU A 49 10.18 11.23 -3.76
C LEU A 49 11.50 10.54 -4.13
N ASP A 50 12.56 11.33 -4.29
CA ASP A 50 13.93 10.89 -4.63
C ASP A 50 14.76 10.48 -3.40
N LEU A 51 14.17 10.44 -2.20
CA LEU A 51 14.90 10.00 -1.02
C LEU A 51 15.35 8.53 -1.15
N PRO A 52 16.57 8.21 -0.69
CA PRO A 52 17.06 6.86 -0.71
C PRO A 52 16.13 5.90 0.03
N LYS A 53 15.73 4.80 -0.61
CA LYS A 53 14.85 3.80 0.01
C LYS A 53 15.18 2.37 -0.40
N ILE A 54 14.92 1.44 0.51
CA ILE A 54 15.02 0.01 0.25
C ILE A 54 13.63 -0.51 -0.12
N ARG A 55 13.49 -1.08 -1.32
CA ARG A 55 12.22 -1.67 -1.76
C ARG A 55 11.95 -2.98 -1.02
N LYS A 56 10.70 -3.17 -0.59
CA LYS A 56 10.25 -4.46 -0.04
C LYS A 56 10.24 -5.55 -1.12
N ASN A 57 9.77 -5.19 -2.32
CA ASN A 57 9.81 -6.02 -3.50
C ASN A 57 10.61 -5.28 -4.58
N PRO A 58 11.75 -5.82 -5.06
CA PRO A 58 12.55 -5.17 -6.10
C PRO A 58 11.83 -4.89 -7.42
N LEU A 59 10.78 -5.67 -7.73
CA LEU A 59 10.04 -5.57 -8.98
C LEU A 59 8.92 -4.53 -8.94
N ILE A 60 8.58 -4.02 -7.75
CA ILE A 60 7.43 -3.14 -7.51
C ILE A 60 7.88 -1.85 -6.85
N GLU A 61 7.54 -0.72 -7.46
CA GLU A 61 7.68 0.59 -6.86
C GLU A 61 6.33 1.09 -6.32
N ILE A 62 6.32 1.60 -5.09
CA ILE A 62 5.17 2.29 -4.52
C ILE A 62 5.44 3.80 -4.54
N ILE A 63 4.59 4.55 -5.24
CA ILE A 63 4.68 6.01 -5.38
C ILE A 63 3.46 6.64 -4.70
N SER A 64 3.71 7.46 -3.66
CA SER A 64 2.65 8.26 -3.04
C SER A 64 2.43 9.52 -3.86
N ILE A 65 1.24 9.70 -4.44
CA ILE A 65 0.96 10.83 -5.35
C ILE A 65 0.56 12.11 -4.61
N ASN A 66 0.08 11.96 -3.38
CA ASN A 66 -0.21 13.06 -2.45
C ASN A 66 -0.10 12.57 -1.00
N THR A 67 -0.23 13.50 -0.06
CA THR A 67 -0.50 13.22 1.35
C THR A 67 -1.75 13.95 1.80
N GLY A 68 -2.42 13.40 2.82
CA GLY A 68 -3.59 14.05 3.39
C GLY A 68 -4.85 13.76 2.61
N CYS A 69 -5.99 14.25 3.12
CA CYS A 69 -7.29 13.89 2.58
C CYS A 69 -8.23 15.08 2.66
N LEU A 70 -9.09 15.24 1.64
CA LEU A 70 -10.14 16.26 1.63
C LEU A 70 -11.34 15.84 2.49
N ASN A 71 -11.63 14.53 2.55
CA ASN A 71 -12.79 13.97 3.23
C ASN A 71 -12.83 14.23 4.75
N ALA A 72 -14.04 14.36 5.31
CA ALA A 72 -14.28 14.61 6.74
C ALA A 72 -15.05 13.45 7.41
N CYS A 73 -14.75 12.21 7.04
CA CYS A 73 -15.47 11.03 7.50
C CYS A 73 -15.50 10.92 9.04
N THR A 74 -16.66 10.64 9.62
CA THR A 74 -16.89 10.68 11.08
C THR A 74 -16.16 9.60 11.87
N TYR A 75 -15.57 8.61 11.21
CA TYR A 75 -14.87 7.48 11.80
C TYR A 75 -13.37 7.44 11.49
N CYS A 76 -12.93 8.20 10.49
CA CYS A 76 -11.58 8.12 9.96
C CYS A 76 -10.65 9.07 10.70
N LYS A 77 -9.41 8.63 10.98
CA LYS A 77 -8.36 9.48 11.57
C LYS A 77 -7.39 10.06 10.56
N THR A 78 -7.55 9.72 9.28
CA THR A 78 -6.61 10.10 8.22
C THR A 78 -6.39 11.60 8.16
N LYS A 79 -7.45 12.41 8.08
CA LYS A 79 -7.32 13.88 8.05
C LYS A 79 -6.66 14.44 9.31
N HIS A 80 -6.91 13.84 10.47
CA HIS A 80 -6.22 14.25 11.72
C HIS A 80 -4.73 13.90 11.73
N ALA A 81 -4.35 12.74 11.19
CA ALA A 81 -2.98 12.26 11.20
C ALA A 81 -2.13 12.83 10.04
N ARG A 82 -2.77 13.02 8.89
CA ARG A 82 -2.14 13.37 7.61
C ARG A 82 -2.56 14.75 7.11
N GLY A 83 -3.42 15.49 7.79
CA GLY A 83 -3.88 16.83 7.41
C GLY A 83 -4.65 16.91 6.10
N ASP A 84 -4.83 18.12 5.58
CA ASP A 84 -5.46 18.39 4.29
C ASP A 84 -4.61 17.92 3.10
N LEU A 85 -5.26 17.71 1.95
CA LEU A 85 -4.61 17.31 0.71
C LEU A 85 -3.41 18.21 0.37
N ALA A 86 -2.29 17.58 0.05
CA ALA A 86 -1.13 18.18 -0.56
C ALA A 86 -0.58 17.23 -1.62
N SER A 87 -0.62 17.62 -2.88
CA SER A 87 -0.21 16.78 -4.02
C SER A 87 1.23 17.05 -4.43
N TYR A 88 1.91 16.03 -4.96
CA TYR A 88 3.18 16.23 -5.68
C TYR A 88 2.91 16.74 -7.10
N PRO A 89 3.75 17.62 -7.65
CA PRO A 89 3.71 17.98 -9.06
C PRO A 89 3.85 16.76 -9.97
N ILE A 90 3.21 16.77 -11.14
CA ILE A 90 3.25 15.65 -12.09
C ILE A 90 4.68 15.29 -12.49
N HIS A 91 5.53 16.29 -12.80
CA HIS A 91 6.90 16.03 -13.25
C HIS A 91 7.72 15.25 -12.22
N GLU A 92 7.60 15.54 -10.92
CA GLU A 92 8.30 14.78 -9.87
C GLU A 92 7.84 13.31 -9.82
N LEU A 93 6.55 13.05 -10.07
CA LEU A 93 5.99 11.71 -10.09
C LEU A 93 6.45 10.92 -11.34
N VAL A 94 6.51 11.59 -12.49
CA VAL A 94 7.00 11.02 -13.75
C VAL A 94 8.51 10.71 -13.65
N GLU A 95 9.32 11.64 -13.18
CA GLU A 95 10.76 11.43 -12.96
C GLU A 95 11.02 10.24 -12.02
N ARG A 96 10.22 10.11 -10.96
CA ARG A 96 10.32 8.98 -10.03
C ARG A 96 9.93 7.65 -10.68
N ALA A 97 8.92 7.66 -11.55
CA ALA A 97 8.51 6.48 -12.31
C ALA A 97 9.61 6.04 -13.28
N GLU A 98 10.17 6.96 -14.06
CA GLU A 98 11.29 6.72 -14.98
C GLU A 98 12.50 6.13 -14.26
N GLN A 99 12.93 6.76 -13.15
CA GLN A 99 14.03 6.24 -12.34
C GLN A 99 13.75 4.82 -11.85
N SER A 100 12.52 4.52 -11.45
CA SER A 100 12.16 3.19 -10.96
C SER A 100 12.27 2.13 -12.07
N PHE A 101 11.84 2.44 -13.29
CA PHE A 101 11.99 1.54 -14.43
C PHE A 101 13.46 1.33 -14.83
N GLN A 102 14.29 2.37 -14.73
CA GLN A 102 15.75 2.28 -14.94
C GLN A 102 16.44 1.41 -13.87
N GLU A 103 15.83 1.27 -12.69
CA GLU A 103 16.29 0.38 -11.61
C GLU A 103 15.70 -1.04 -11.71
N GLY A 104 15.03 -1.37 -12.83
CA GLY A 104 14.52 -2.71 -13.14
C GLY A 104 13.14 -3.05 -12.54
N VAL A 105 12.41 -2.07 -12.01
CA VAL A 105 11.00 -2.23 -11.62
C VAL A 105 10.18 -2.57 -12.87
N CYS A 106 9.15 -3.40 -12.72
CA CYS A 106 8.20 -3.74 -13.79
C CYS A 106 6.75 -3.40 -13.42
N GLU A 107 6.50 -2.95 -12.19
CA GLU A 107 5.17 -2.60 -11.72
C GLU A 107 5.23 -1.36 -10.82
N ILE A 108 4.37 -0.37 -11.09
CA ILE A 108 4.18 0.81 -10.23
C ILE A 108 2.84 0.73 -9.54
N TRP A 109 2.83 0.91 -8.23
CA TRP A 109 1.62 1.11 -7.43
C TRP A 109 1.49 2.56 -7.02
N LEU A 110 0.48 3.24 -7.55
CA LEU A 110 0.11 4.56 -7.07
C LEU A 110 -0.67 4.42 -5.75
N THR A 111 -0.25 5.17 -4.74
CA THR A 111 -0.92 5.18 -3.43
C THR A 111 -1.27 6.60 -3.00
N SER A 112 -2.33 6.70 -2.23
CA SER A 112 -2.80 7.92 -1.59
C SER A 112 -3.78 7.54 -0.49
N GLU A 113 -4.07 8.48 0.40
CA GLU A 113 -5.29 8.42 1.21
C GLU A 113 -6.57 8.37 0.35
N ASP A 114 -6.55 9.01 -0.82
CA ASP A 114 -7.59 9.00 -1.84
C ASP A 114 -7.01 9.43 -3.19
N THR A 115 -6.80 8.49 -4.12
CA THR A 115 -6.13 8.79 -5.39
C THR A 115 -6.96 9.71 -6.28
N GLY A 116 -8.30 9.64 -6.21
CA GLY A 116 -9.19 10.49 -6.99
C GLY A 116 -9.10 11.98 -6.62
N ALA A 117 -8.66 12.28 -5.39
CA ALA A 117 -8.51 13.66 -4.94
C ALA A 117 -7.26 14.36 -5.49
N TYR A 118 -6.33 13.62 -6.12
CA TYR A 118 -5.06 14.16 -6.59
C TYR A 118 -5.23 15.40 -7.48
N GLY A 119 -4.34 16.37 -7.31
CA GLY A 119 -4.20 17.51 -8.21
C GLY A 119 -5.11 18.70 -7.90
N ARG A 120 -6.20 18.50 -7.14
CA ARG A 120 -7.18 19.57 -6.83
C ARG A 120 -6.59 20.78 -6.13
N ASP A 121 -5.54 20.60 -5.33
CA ASP A 121 -4.84 21.65 -4.59
C ASP A 121 -3.76 22.38 -5.42
N ILE A 122 -3.39 21.83 -6.58
CA ILE A 122 -2.34 22.35 -7.46
C ILE A 122 -2.82 22.69 -8.89
N GLY A 123 -4.13 22.58 -9.16
CA GLY A 123 -4.72 22.96 -10.45
C GLY A 123 -4.53 21.92 -11.56
N THR A 124 -4.44 20.65 -11.22
CA THR A 124 -4.44 19.51 -12.17
C THR A 124 -5.41 18.43 -11.67
N ASP A 125 -5.39 17.24 -12.27
CA ASP A 125 -6.25 16.13 -11.91
C ASP A 125 -5.56 14.78 -12.07
N LEU A 126 -6.24 13.73 -11.57
CA LEU A 126 -5.74 12.36 -11.67
C LEU A 126 -5.58 11.90 -13.13
N PRO A 127 -6.55 12.07 -14.06
CA PRO A 127 -6.37 11.67 -15.45
C PRO A 127 -5.12 12.26 -16.12
N SER A 128 -4.84 13.54 -15.90
CA SER A 128 -3.65 14.21 -16.45
C SER A 128 -2.36 13.53 -15.99
N LEU A 129 -2.24 13.23 -14.69
CA LEU A 129 -1.10 12.47 -14.16
C LEU A 129 -0.99 11.08 -14.80
N LEU A 130 -2.10 10.36 -14.92
CA LEU A 130 -2.06 8.99 -15.43
C LEU A 130 -1.66 8.93 -16.90
N TRP A 131 -2.10 9.89 -17.72
CA TRP A 131 -1.70 9.99 -19.12
C TRP A 131 -0.20 10.27 -19.26
N GLU A 132 0.37 11.15 -18.44
CA GLU A 132 1.83 11.39 -18.42
C GLU A 132 2.62 10.15 -17.94
N LEU A 133 2.09 9.41 -16.96
CA LEU A 133 2.73 8.20 -16.46
C LEU A 133 2.74 7.06 -17.50
N VAL A 134 1.68 6.87 -18.28
CA VAL A 134 1.65 5.75 -19.26
C VAL A 134 2.64 5.91 -20.40
N GLU A 135 3.05 7.13 -20.72
CA GLU A 135 4.08 7.41 -21.73
C GLU A 135 5.45 6.86 -21.32
N VAL A 136 5.79 6.94 -20.04
CA VAL A 136 7.09 6.48 -19.50
C VAL A 136 7.11 5.01 -19.09
N ILE A 137 5.96 4.34 -19.04
CA ILE A 137 5.88 2.92 -18.66
C ILE A 137 6.38 2.03 -19.81
N PRO A 138 7.37 1.15 -19.61
CA PRO A 138 7.89 0.27 -20.67
C PRO A 138 6.86 -0.78 -21.13
N GLU A 139 7.07 -1.37 -22.31
CA GLU A 139 6.26 -2.51 -22.75
C GLU A 139 6.40 -3.69 -21.77
N GLY A 140 5.27 -4.29 -21.38
CA GLY A 140 5.23 -5.40 -20.41
C GLY A 140 5.22 -4.97 -18.95
N ALA A 141 5.49 -3.69 -18.64
CA ALA A 141 5.34 -3.15 -17.30
C ALA A 141 3.91 -2.63 -17.06
N MET A 142 3.50 -2.57 -15.79
CA MET A 142 2.11 -2.27 -15.41
C MET A 142 1.98 -1.17 -14.36
N LEU A 143 0.95 -0.36 -14.49
CA LEU A 143 0.51 0.63 -13.50
C LEU A 143 -0.72 0.14 -12.78
N ARG A 144 -0.67 0.17 -11.45
CA ARG A 144 -1.82 -0.09 -10.58
C ARG A 144 -2.26 1.20 -9.89
N LEU A 145 -3.53 1.52 -10.02
CA LEU A 145 -4.15 2.57 -9.24
C LEU A 145 -4.52 2.09 -7.84
N GLY A 146 -4.24 2.96 -6.86
CA GLY A 146 -4.72 2.82 -5.50
C GLY A 146 -6.20 3.20 -5.34
N MET A 147 -6.67 3.07 -4.10
CA MET A 147 -8.04 3.33 -3.69
C MET A 147 -8.49 4.77 -3.95
N THR A 148 -9.73 4.92 -4.40
CA THR A 148 -10.37 6.19 -4.72
C THR A 148 -11.81 6.24 -4.21
N ASN A 149 -12.29 7.40 -3.76
CA ASN A 149 -13.69 7.55 -3.34
C ASN A 149 -14.61 7.90 -4.54
N PRO A 150 -15.90 7.48 -4.50
CA PRO A 150 -16.86 7.71 -5.59
C PRO A 150 -16.95 9.16 -6.10
N PRO A 151 -17.03 10.22 -5.25
CA PRO A 151 -17.22 11.59 -5.72
C PRO A 151 -16.16 12.03 -6.73
N TYR A 152 -14.90 11.67 -6.48
CA TYR A 152 -13.80 12.15 -7.30
C TYR A 152 -13.65 11.40 -8.61
N ILE A 153 -14.02 10.11 -8.65
CA ILE A 153 -14.05 9.36 -9.91
C ILE A 153 -15.26 9.75 -10.77
N LEU A 154 -16.39 10.09 -10.14
CA LEU A 154 -17.59 10.53 -10.86
C LEU A 154 -17.32 11.73 -11.77
N GLU A 155 -16.44 12.64 -11.37
CA GLU A 155 -16.06 13.82 -12.16
C GLU A 155 -15.22 13.48 -13.41
N HIS A 156 -14.64 12.28 -13.47
CA HIS A 156 -13.69 11.88 -14.51
C HIS A 156 -14.00 10.50 -15.13
N LEU A 157 -15.23 10.01 -15.04
CA LEU A 157 -15.59 8.63 -15.40
C LEU A 157 -15.12 8.21 -16.80
N GLU A 158 -15.37 9.04 -17.80
CA GLU A 158 -15.00 8.77 -19.19
C GLU A 158 -13.48 8.60 -19.36
N GLU A 159 -12.70 9.54 -18.83
CA GLU A 159 -11.25 9.48 -18.92
C GLU A 159 -10.67 8.34 -18.08
N MET A 160 -11.26 8.07 -16.92
CA MET A 160 -10.91 6.92 -16.09
C MET A 160 -11.16 5.59 -16.83
N ALA A 161 -12.27 5.47 -17.56
CA ALA A 161 -12.54 4.28 -18.37
C ALA A 161 -11.52 4.11 -19.51
N ARG A 162 -11.14 5.21 -20.17
CA ARG A 162 -10.13 5.20 -21.25
C ARG A 162 -8.76 4.76 -20.72
N ILE A 163 -8.30 5.34 -19.61
CA ILE A 163 -6.98 5.03 -19.05
C ILE A 163 -6.92 3.62 -18.46
N LEU A 164 -7.98 3.13 -17.80
CA LEU A 164 -8.05 1.74 -17.29
C LEU A 164 -8.05 0.70 -18.42
N SER A 165 -8.52 1.09 -19.62
CA SER A 165 -8.45 0.26 -20.82
C SER A 165 -7.05 0.23 -21.45
N HIS A 166 -6.16 1.16 -21.08
CA HIS A 166 -4.81 1.26 -21.64
C HIS A 166 -3.97 -0.01 -21.36
N PRO A 167 -3.22 -0.58 -22.32
CA PRO A 167 -2.49 -1.85 -22.14
C PRO A 167 -1.53 -1.88 -20.94
N ARG A 168 -0.96 -0.73 -20.58
CA ARG A 168 0.02 -0.58 -19.49
C ARG A 168 -0.59 -0.28 -18.11
N VAL A 169 -1.92 -0.27 -17.99
CA VAL A 169 -2.63 0.03 -16.74
C VAL A 169 -3.47 -1.19 -16.36
N TYR A 170 -3.53 -1.59 -15.10
CA TYR A 170 -4.46 -2.65 -14.72
C TYR A 170 -5.92 -2.16 -14.83
N ALA A 171 -6.78 -2.98 -15.43
CA ALA A 171 -8.23 -2.79 -15.38
C ALA A 171 -8.76 -3.25 -14.00
N PHE A 172 -8.34 -2.52 -12.98
CA PHE A 172 -8.65 -2.74 -11.59
C PHE A 172 -8.87 -1.39 -10.91
N LEU A 173 -9.93 -1.27 -10.12
CA LEU A 173 -10.15 -0.09 -9.30
C LEU A 173 -10.71 -0.47 -7.93
N HIS A 174 -10.14 0.12 -6.89
CA HIS A 174 -10.63 -0.04 -5.53
C HIS A 174 -11.49 1.17 -5.16
N VAL A 175 -12.80 0.96 -5.08
CA VAL A 175 -13.80 1.99 -4.79
C VAL A 175 -14.56 1.61 -3.52
N PRO A 176 -14.23 2.18 -2.34
CA PRO A 176 -14.88 1.82 -1.09
C PRO A 176 -16.30 2.37 -1.01
N VAL A 177 -17.30 1.49 -0.89
CA VAL A 177 -18.69 1.90 -0.67
C VAL A 177 -18.96 2.19 0.81
N GLN A 178 -18.32 1.45 1.71
CA GLN A 178 -18.46 1.44 3.18
C GLN A 178 -19.82 0.93 3.69
N SER A 179 -20.92 1.40 3.12
CA SER A 179 -22.29 0.94 3.39
C SER A 179 -23.14 1.17 2.15
N ALA A 180 -24.15 0.34 1.91
CA ALA A 180 -25.12 0.60 0.83
C ALA A 180 -26.36 1.39 1.30
N SER A 181 -26.44 1.75 2.58
CA SER A 181 -27.51 2.60 3.10
C SER A 181 -27.13 4.06 3.10
N ASP A 182 -27.97 4.88 2.47
CA ASP A 182 -27.80 6.32 2.39
C ASP A 182 -27.88 6.99 3.77
N SER A 183 -28.65 6.42 4.71
CA SER A 183 -28.72 6.91 6.10
C SER A 183 -27.36 6.76 6.79
N VAL A 184 -26.77 5.57 6.67
CA VAL A 184 -25.46 5.25 7.25
C VAL A 184 -24.36 6.02 6.56
N LEU A 185 -24.41 6.17 5.23
CA LEU A 185 -23.44 6.98 4.46
C LEU A 185 -23.48 8.45 4.89
N MET A 186 -24.67 9.01 5.12
CA MET A 186 -24.83 10.36 5.64
C MET A 186 -24.22 10.51 7.04
N ASP A 187 -24.46 9.56 7.95
CA ASP A 187 -23.88 9.57 9.29
C ASP A 187 -22.35 9.35 9.28
N MET A 188 -21.85 8.63 8.28
CA MET A 188 -20.42 8.52 7.99
C MET A 188 -19.80 9.82 7.47
N LYS A 189 -20.63 10.82 7.09
CA LYS A 189 -20.27 12.01 6.31
C LYS A 189 -19.60 11.65 4.99
N ARG A 190 -20.23 10.75 4.23
CA ARG A 190 -19.89 10.53 2.82
C ARG A 190 -20.59 11.56 1.95
N GLU A 191 -19.87 12.07 0.96
CA GLU A 191 -20.37 13.03 -0.03
C GLU A 191 -20.95 12.33 -1.26
N TYR A 192 -21.44 11.11 -1.08
CA TYR A 192 -22.05 10.26 -2.11
C TYR A 192 -23.12 9.37 -1.49
N CYS A 193 -24.05 8.91 -2.31
CA CYS A 193 -25.06 7.91 -1.99
C CYS A 193 -24.76 6.54 -2.61
N ALA A 194 -25.56 5.53 -2.31
CA ALA A 194 -25.43 4.20 -2.92
C ALA A 194 -25.63 4.25 -4.43
N ALA A 195 -26.51 5.12 -4.94
CA ALA A 195 -26.74 5.29 -6.38
C ALA A 195 -25.51 5.84 -7.11
N ASP A 196 -24.77 6.75 -6.47
CA ASP A 196 -23.50 7.29 -7.00
C ASP A 196 -22.45 6.18 -7.14
N PHE A 197 -22.32 5.32 -6.13
CA PHE A 197 -21.44 4.16 -6.20
C PHE A 197 -21.86 3.21 -7.32
N ARG A 198 -23.16 2.87 -7.43
CA ARG A 198 -23.69 2.01 -8.51
C ARG A 198 -23.38 2.60 -9.88
N ARG A 199 -23.56 3.92 -10.06
CA ARG A 199 -23.22 4.62 -11.30
C ARG A 199 -21.75 4.45 -11.67
N VAL A 200 -20.83 4.60 -10.72
CA VAL A 200 -19.39 4.37 -10.97
C VAL A 200 -19.15 2.93 -11.43
N VAL A 201 -19.67 1.96 -10.70
CA VAL A 201 -19.42 0.53 -10.98
C VAL A 201 -20.03 0.12 -12.32
N ASP A 202 -21.28 0.48 -12.58
CA ASP A 202 -22.01 0.11 -13.79
C ASP A 202 -21.37 0.74 -15.03
N PHE A 203 -20.99 2.03 -14.95
CA PHE A 203 -20.30 2.71 -16.03
C PHE A 203 -18.97 2.07 -16.37
N LEU A 204 -18.15 1.77 -15.35
CA LEU A 204 -16.84 1.15 -15.57
C LEU A 204 -16.96 -0.29 -16.08
N LYS A 205 -17.94 -1.07 -15.60
CA LYS A 205 -18.20 -2.42 -16.12
C LYS A 205 -18.64 -2.41 -17.58
N ASP A 206 -19.42 -1.40 -18.01
CA ASP A 206 -19.82 -1.22 -19.41
C ASP A 206 -18.64 -0.79 -20.31
N LYS A 207 -17.85 0.19 -19.85
CA LYS A 207 -16.80 0.81 -20.68
C LYS A 207 -15.44 0.11 -20.61
N VAL A 208 -15.18 -0.68 -19.58
CA VAL A 208 -13.91 -1.39 -19.38
C VAL A 208 -14.21 -2.88 -19.19
N PRO A 209 -14.42 -3.64 -20.28
CA PRO A 209 -14.78 -5.05 -20.20
C PRO A 209 -13.80 -5.88 -19.36
N GLY A 210 -14.35 -6.56 -18.35
CA GLY A 210 -13.58 -7.40 -17.42
C GLY A 210 -12.98 -6.67 -16.22
N ILE A 211 -13.19 -5.35 -16.06
CA ILE A 211 -12.67 -4.60 -14.91
C ILE A 211 -13.01 -5.26 -13.58
N THR A 212 -12.00 -5.37 -12.72
CA THR A 212 -12.20 -5.80 -11.33
C THR A 212 -12.44 -4.59 -10.44
N ILE A 213 -13.59 -4.57 -9.77
CA ILE A 213 -13.90 -3.60 -8.72
C ILE A 213 -13.70 -4.26 -7.35
N ALA A 214 -12.79 -3.70 -6.57
CA ALA A 214 -12.66 -4.00 -5.14
C ALA A 214 -13.39 -2.95 -4.30
N THR A 215 -13.95 -3.35 -3.15
CA THR A 215 -14.63 -2.41 -2.26
C THR A 215 -14.47 -2.78 -0.78
N ASP A 216 -14.73 -1.83 0.11
CA ASP A 216 -14.75 -2.03 1.56
C ASP A 216 -16.17 -1.84 2.09
N ILE A 217 -16.50 -2.61 3.11
CA ILE A 217 -17.73 -2.46 3.89
C ILE A 217 -17.37 -2.40 5.37
N ILE A 218 -18.02 -1.48 6.10
CA ILE A 218 -17.94 -1.36 7.55
C ILE A 218 -19.28 -1.80 8.14
N CYS A 219 -19.31 -3.00 8.73
CA CYS A 219 -20.48 -3.52 9.41
C CYS A 219 -20.59 -2.93 10.82
N GLY A 220 -21.81 -2.56 11.21
CA GLY A 220 -22.14 -2.15 12.57
C GLY A 220 -21.73 -0.72 12.88
N PHE A 221 -21.79 0.18 11.89
CA PHE A 221 -21.60 1.61 12.12
C PHE A 221 -22.64 2.13 13.14
N PRO A 222 -22.31 3.10 14.01
CA PRO A 222 -23.26 3.66 14.97
C PRO A 222 -24.55 4.14 14.28
N GLY A 223 -25.71 3.65 14.73
CA GLY A 223 -27.01 3.94 14.10
C GLY A 223 -27.47 2.93 13.04
N GLU A 224 -26.61 2.03 12.55
CA GLU A 224 -26.97 1.05 11.51
C GLU A 224 -28.06 0.07 11.97
N THR A 225 -29.21 0.13 11.30
CA THR A 225 -30.36 -0.76 11.52
C THR A 225 -30.24 -2.06 10.71
N ASP A 226 -31.16 -3.00 10.93
CA ASP A 226 -31.19 -4.24 10.16
C ASP A 226 -31.60 -4.02 8.70
N ALA A 227 -32.43 -3.00 8.42
CA ALA A 227 -32.78 -2.61 7.06
C ALA A 227 -31.56 -2.05 6.31
N ASP A 228 -30.77 -1.18 6.96
CA ASP A 228 -29.54 -0.62 6.38
C ASP A 228 -28.53 -1.72 6.02
N PHE A 229 -28.40 -2.71 6.90
CA PHE A 229 -27.52 -3.85 6.66
C PHE A 229 -28.05 -4.75 5.52
N GLN A 230 -29.37 -4.90 5.40
CA GLN A 230 -29.99 -5.67 4.33
C GLN A 230 -29.74 -5.05 2.95
N GLU A 231 -29.80 -3.72 2.82
CA GLU A 231 -29.42 -3.00 1.58
C GLU A 231 -27.96 -3.30 1.19
N THR A 232 -27.07 -3.40 2.19
CA THR A 232 -25.65 -3.74 1.99
C THR A 232 -25.46 -5.18 1.51
N LEU A 233 -26.23 -6.13 2.04
CA LEU A 233 -26.24 -7.51 1.55
C LEU A 233 -26.73 -7.60 0.10
N GLU A 234 -27.78 -6.84 -0.24
CA GLU A 234 -28.34 -6.79 -1.60
C GLU A 234 -27.33 -6.24 -2.60
N LEU A 235 -26.63 -5.15 -2.28
CA LEU A 235 -25.56 -4.62 -3.11
C LEU A 235 -24.48 -5.69 -3.40
N VAL A 236 -24.01 -6.41 -2.37
CA VAL A 236 -22.98 -7.44 -2.57
C VAL A 236 -23.51 -8.62 -3.39
N LYS A 237 -24.78 -8.98 -3.21
CA LYS A 237 -25.44 -10.03 -3.99
C LYS A 237 -25.56 -9.65 -5.47
N ASP A 238 -25.90 -8.40 -5.77
CA ASP A 238 -26.04 -7.89 -7.13
C ASP A 238 -24.70 -7.90 -7.87
N TYR A 239 -23.67 -7.34 -7.23
CA TYR A 239 -22.39 -7.10 -7.90
C TYR A 239 -21.42 -8.28 -7.86
N ARG A 240 -21.57 -9.20 -6.90
CA ARG A 240 -20.71 -10.37 -6.66
C ARG A 240 -19.22 -10.02 -6.78
N PHE A 241 -18.77 -9.01 -6.03
CA PHE A 241 -17.40 -8.49 -6.09
C PHE A 241 -16.34 -9.61 -5.98
N PRO A 242 -15.31 -9.65 -6.85
CA PRO A 242 -14.20 -10.59 -6.71
C PRO A 242 -13.36 -10.34 -5.45
N SER A 243 -13.22 -9.07 -5.05
CA SER A 243 -12.47 -8.64 -3.88
C SER A 243 -13.32 -7.73 -2.99
N LEU A 244 -13.55 -8.16 -1.74
CA LEU A 244 -14.38 -7.46 -0.77
C LEU A 244 -13.72 -7.43 0.61
N PHE A 245 -13.47 -6.23 1.13
CA PHE A 245 -12.90 -6.01 2.45
C PHE A 245 -14.00 -5.78 3.47
N ILE A 246 -14.30 -6.79 4.28
CA ILE A 246 -15.36 -6.73 5.30
C ILE A 246 -14.73 -6.41 6.65
N ASN A 247 -15.06 -5.24 7.20
CA ASN A 247 -14.54 -4.77 8.48
C ASN A 247 -15.67 -4.55 9.48
N GLN A 248 -15.38 -4.73 10.78
CA GLN A 248 -16.27 -4.30 11.85
C GLN A 248 -15.98 -2.84 12.21
N PHE A 249 -17.03 -2.08 12.51
CA PHE A 249 -16.84 -0.74 13.05
C PHE A 249 -16.08 -0.77 14.37
N TYR A 250 -15.01 0.02 14.43
CA TYR A 250 -14.19 0.24 15.59
C TYR A 250 -14.19 1.74 15.99
N PRO A 251 -14.68 2.10 17.19
CA PRO A 251 -14.76 3.49 17.63
C PRO A 251 -13.36 4.05 17.93
N ARG A 252 -12.75 4.72 16.96
CA ARG A 252 -11.42 5.32 17.14
C ARG A 252 -11.51 6.53 18.08
N PRO A 253 -10.72 6.57 19.18
CA PRO A 253 -10.83 7.65 20.17
C PRO A 253 -10.70 9.05 19.57
N GLY A 254 -11.61 9.96 19.89
CA GLY A 254 -11.60 11.35 19.39
C GLY A 254 -12.30 11.57 18.05
N THR A 255 -12.79 10.53 17.39
CA THR A 255 -13.63 10.67 16.19
C THR A 255 -15.09 10.95 16.57
N PRO A 256 -15.87 11.67 15.75
CA PRO A 256 -17.29 11.89 16.02
C PRO A 256 -18.08 10.59 16.23
N ALA A 257 -17.89 9.58 15.39
CA ALA A 257 -18.60 8.31 15.47
C ALA A 257 -18.29 7.51 16.75
N ALA A 258 -17.13 7.75 17.39
CA ALA A 258 -16.80 7.14 18.68
C ALA A 258 -17.63 7.69 19.85
N LYS A 259 -18.31 8.84 19.67
CA LYS A 259 -19.18 9.45 20.69
C LYS A 259 -20.65 9.05 20.55
N CYS A 260 -21.01 8.41 19.45
CA CYS A 260 -22.36 7.95 19.17
C CYS A 260 -22.70 6.69 19.98
N GLU A 261 -23.99 6.37 20.09
CA GLU A 261 -24.43 5.08 20.63
C GLU A 261 -23.99 3.93 19.71
N GLN A 262 -23.32 2.95 20.29
CA GLN A 262 -22.64 1.90 19.53
C GLN A 262 -23.56 0.70 19.29
N VAL A 263 -23.52 0.15 18.08
CA VAL A 263 -24.17 -1.13 17.79
C VAL A 263 -23.54 -2.23 18.67
N PRO A 264 -24.35 -3.06 19.36
CA PRO A 264 -23.85 -4.12 20.23
C PRO A 264 -22.86 -5.06 19.53
N ALA A 265 -21.80 -5.47 20.23
CA ALA A 265 -20.73 -6.28 19.64
C ALA A 265 -21.23 -7.60 19.01
N HIS A 266 -22.25 -8.23 19.57
CA HIS A 266 -22.83 -9.45 19.03
C HIS A 266 -23.52 -9.22 17.68
N VAL A 267 -24.21 -8.08 17.50
CA VAL A 267 -24.82 -7.68 16.22
C VAL A 267 -23.76 -7.41 15.17
N LYS A 268 -22.69 -6.67 15.51
CA LYS A 268 -21.56 -6.43 14.59
C LYS A 268 -20.93 -7.75 14.12
N LYS A 269 -20.74 -8.69 15.05
CA LYS A 269 -20.21 -10.03 14.75
C LYS A 269 -21.16 -10.83 13.85
N GLN A 270 -22.47 -10.77 14.11
CA GLN A 270 -23.48 -11.44 13.28
C GLN A 270 -23.49 -10.89 11.86
N ARG A 271 -23.52 -9.56 11.69
CA ARG A 271 -23.54 -8.87 10.39
C ARG A 271 -22.28 -9.20 9.56
N THR A 272 -21.10 -9.07 10.16
CA THR A 272 -19.84 -9.47 9.49
C THR A 272 -19.86 -10.94 9.08
N LYS A 273 -20.34 -11.85 9.95
CA LYS A 273 -20.43 -13.28 9.62
C LYS A 273 -21.36 -13.52 8.43
N GLN A 274 -22.54 -12.90 8.41
CA GLN A 274 -23.50 -13.05 7.31
C GLN A 274 -22.92 -12.53 5.99
N LEU A 275 -22.28 -11.36 6.01
CA LEU A 275 -21.67 -10.77 4.82
C LEU A 275 -20.48 -11.62 4.32
N SER A 276 -19.65 -12.16 5.22
CA SER A 276 -18.58 -13.09 4.87
C SER A 276 -19.13 -14.38 4.27
N GLN A 277 -20.22 -14.92 4.82
CA GLN A 277 -20.88 -16.11 4.26
C GLN A 277 -21.40 -15.86 2.85
N LEU A 278 -22.04 -14.71 2.61
CA LEU A 278 -22.46 -14.29 1.26
C LEU A 278 -21.26 -14.15 0.32
N PHE A 279 -20.20 -13.47 0.75
CA PHE A 279 -18.99 -13.34 -0.05
C PHE A 279 -18.40 -14.69 -0.43
N HIS A 280 -18.33 -15.66 0.50
CA HIS A 280 -17.83 -17.00 0.23
C HIS A 280 -18.81 -17.91 -0.51
N SER A 281 -20.07 -17.51 -0.71
CA SER A 281 -21.06 -18.34 -1.41
C SER A 281 -20.91 -18.32 -2.94
N TYR A 282 -19.99 -17.51 -3.49
CA TYR A 282 -19.75 -17.42 -4.91
C TYR A 282 -18.26 -17.43 -5.26
N ASN A 283 -17.94 -17.99 -6.42
CA ASN A 283 -16.61 -17.95 -7.03
C ASN A 283 -16.59 -16.95 -8.18
N PRO A 284 -15.66 -15.98 -8.18
CA PRO A 284 -15.60 -14.98 -9.25
C PRO A 284 -14.92 -15.49 -10.52
N TYR A 285 -14.04 -16.50 -10.44
CA TYR A 285 -13.12 -16.85 -11.54
C TYR A 285 -13.44 -18.16 -12.28
N ASP A 286 -14.51 -18.88 -11.93
CA ASP A 286 -14.80 -20.20 -12.54
C ASP A 286 -14.93 -20.11 -14.08
N HIS A 287 -15.45 -19.00 -14.58
CA HIS A 287 -15.60 -18.74 -16.01
C HIS A 287 -14.28 -18.49 -16.75
N LYS A 288 -13.17 -18.29 -16.03
CA LYS A 288 -11.83 -18.03 -16.57
C LYS A 288 -11.05 -19.31 -16.87
N VAL A 289 -11.51 -20.46 -16.39
CA VAL A 289 -10.84 -21.75 -16.63
C VAL A 289 -10.92 -22.11 -18.11
N GLY A 290 -9.78 -22.44 -18.70
CA GLY A 290 -9.61 -22.68 -20.14
C GLY A 290 -9.28 -21.41 -20.94
N GLU A 291 -9.35 -20.22 -20.34
CA GLU A 291 -8.86 -19.00 -20.99
C GLU A 291 -7.34 -18.97 -21.02
N ARG A 292 -6.83 -18.30 -22.05
CA ARG A 292 -5.43 -17.93 -22.18
C ARG A 292 -5.26 -16.47 -21.82
N GLN A 293 -4.33 -16.16 -20.91
CA GLN A 293 -4.16 -14.83 -20.34
C GLN A 293 -2.69 -14.42 -20.27
N GLN A 294 -2.43 -13.12 -20.42
CA GLN A 294 -1.13 -12.54 -20.11
C GLN A 294 -1.05 -12.20 -18.63
N VAL A 295 0.07 -12.54 -18.00
CA VAL A 295 0.30 -12.34 -16.57
C VAL A 295 1.71 -11.80 -16.30
N LEU A 296 1.83 -10.84 -15.39
CA LEU A 296 3.10 -10.29 -14.91
C LEU A 296 3.47 -10.94 -13.57
N VAL A 297 4.64 -11.57 -13.49
CA VAL A 297 5.10 -12.25 -12.27
C VAL A 297 5.92 -11.32 -11.39
N THR A 298 5.38 -10.86 -10.26
CA THR A 298 6.08 -9.94 -9.35
C THR A 298 6.31 -10.49 -7.95
N GLU A 299 5.60 -11.53 -7.53
CA GLU A 299 5.58 -11.99 -6.14
C GLU A 299 5.78 -13.50 -6.00
N GLU A 300 5.92 -13.95 -4.75
CA GLU A 300 5.99 -15.37 -4.36
C GLU A 300 4.83 -15.66 -3.40
N SER A 301 4.25 -16.87 -3.51
CA SER A 301 3.14 -17.25 -2.63
C SER A 301 3.61 -17.37 -1.17
N PHE A 302 2.67 -17.22 -0.22
CA PHE A 302 2.99 -17.28 1.21
C PHE A 302 3.61 -18.62 1.64
N ASP A 303 3.19 -19.73 1.01
CA ASP A 303 3.75 -21.07 1.22
C ASP A 303 5.05 -21.32 0.44
N GLY A 304 5.48 -20.38 -0.41
CA GLY A 304 6.68 -20.47 -1.23
C GLY A 304 6.63 -21.52 -2.35
N GLN A 305 5.47 -22.12 -2.63
CA GLN A 305 5.33 -23.19 -3.62
C GLN A 305 5.14 -22.66 -5.04
N TYR A 306 4.60 -21.46 -5.19
CA TYR A 306 4.25 -20.85 -6.46
C TYR A 306 4.85 -19.45 -6.59
N LEU A 307 4.97 -18.97 -7.82
CA LEU A 307 5.08 -17.54 -8.06
C LEU A 307 3.68 -16.95 -8.24
N VAL A 308 3.53 -15.71 -7.81
CA VAL A 308 2.29 -14.96 -7.89
C VAL A 308 2.41 -13.96 -9.03
N ALA A 309 1.55 -14.14 -10.01
CA ALA A 309 1.42 -13.26 -11.15
C ALA A 309 0.05 -12.56 -11.15
N HIS A 310 -0.04 -11.42 -11.83
CA HIS A 310 -1.30 -10.69 -12.00
C HIS A 310 -1.62 -10.54 -13.48
N ASN A 311 -2.88 -10.83 -13.86
CA ASN A 311 -3.37 -10.56 -15.20
C ASN A 311 -3.78 -9.08 -15.38
N LYS A 312 -4.27 -8.72 -16.56
CA LYS A 312 -4.77 -7.36 -16.87
C LYS A 312 -5.78 -6.81 -15.86
N TYR A 313 -6.56 -7.66 -15.20
CA TYR A 313 -7.61 -7.29 -14.25
C TYR A 313 -7.12 -7.27 -12.79
N TYR A 314 -5.81 -7.41 -12.60
CA TYR A 314 -5.15 -7.55 -11.31
C TYR A 314 -5.63 -8.77 -10.50
N GLU A 315 -6.08 -9.81 -11.20
CA GLU A 315 -6.47 -11.08 -10.60
C GLU A 315 -5.23 -11.96 -10.40
N GLN A 316 -5.18 -12.64 -9.26
CA GLN A 316 -4.02 -13.44 -8.88
C GLN A 316 -3.97 -14.76 -9.67
N VAL A 317 -2.87 -15.01 -10.38
CA VAL A 317 -2.59 -16.25 -11.09
C VAL A 317 -1.32 -16.90 -10.53
N LEU A 318 -1.48 -18.08 -9.93
CA LEU A 318 -0.37 -18.89 -9.43
C LEU A 318 0.29 -19.64 -10.60
N VAL A 319 1.60 -19.47 -10.74
CA VAL A 319 2.40 -20.15 -11.77
C VAL A 319 3.49 -21.01 -11.13
N PRO A 320 3.93 -22.10 -11.80
CA PRO A 320 5.02 -22.94 -11.30
C PRO A 320 6.27 -22.14 -10.97
N LYS A 321 6.95 -22.52 -9.90
CA LYS A 321 8.13 -21.81 -9.41
C LYS A 321 9.31 -22.03 -10.35
N SER A 322 9.66 -20.98 -11.11
CA SER A 322 10.92 -20.88 -11.85
C SER A 322 11.48 -19.48 -11.66
N LEU A 323 12.74 -19.38 -11.23
CA LEU A 323 13.41 -18.08 -11.03
C LEU A 323 13.45 -17.24 -12.30
N GLU A 324 13.42 -17.90 -13.47
CA GLU A 324 13.43 -17.24 -14.77
C GLU A 324 12.14 -16.49 -15.08
N PHE A 325 11.05 -16.71 -14.33
CA PHE A 325 9.77 -16.04 -14.61
C PHE A 325 9.62 -14.70 -13.89
N ARG A 326 10.41 -14.44 -12.84
CA ARG A 326 10.30 -13.21 -12.06
C ARG A 326 10.56 -11.96 -12.90
N GLY A 327 9.66 -10.98 -12.79
CA GLY A 327 9.73 -9.72 -13.52
C GLY A 327 9.36 -9.84 -15.01
N LYS A 328 8.79 -10.98 -15.42
CA LYS A 328 8.44 -11.22 -16.82
C LYS A 328 6.93 -11.25 -17.02
N MET A 329 6.51 -10.71 -18.16
CA MET A 329 5.18 -10.84 -18.70
C MET A 329 5.14 -12.11 -19.55
N MET A 330 4.19 -13.01 -19.27
CA MET A 330 4.10 -14.32 -19.89
C MET A 330 2.65 -14.71 -20.20
N GLU A 331 2.47 -15.57 -21.19
CA GLU A 331 1.18 -16.12 -21.56
C GLU A 331 0.95 -17.47 -20.87
N VAL A 332 -0.19 -17.62 -20.20
CA VAL A 332 -0.56 -18.82 -19.46
C VAL A 332 -1.95 -19.32 -19.85
N ASP A 333 -2.12 -20.63 -19.85
CA ASP A 333 -3.45 -21.26 -19.91
C ASP A 333 -3.95 -21.48 -18.48
N ILE A 334 -5.12 -20.93 -18.14
CA ILE A 334 -5.74 -21.10 -16.83
C ILE A 334 -6.39 -22.49 -16.75
N TYR A 335 -6.01 -23.30 -15.75
CA TYR A 335 -6.51 -24.66 -15.61
C TYR A 335 -7.30 -24.92 -14.32
N GLU A 336 -7.22 -24.01 -13.35
CA GLU A 336 -7.94 -24.12 -12.08
C GLU A 336 -8.29 -22.71 -11.57
N ALA A 337 -9.45 -22.58 -10.95
CA ALA A 337 -9.89 -21.36 -10.28
C ALA A 337 -10.31 -21.69 -8.84
N GLY A 338 -9.90 -20.83 -7.91
CA GLY A 338 -10.34 -20.83 -6.52
C GLY A 338 -11.02 -19.51 -6.16
N LYS A 339 -11.37 -19.33 -4.88
CA LYS A 339 -12.06 -18.11 -4.41
C LYS A 339 -11.22 -16.82 -4.60
N HIS A 340 -9.91 -16.93 -4.42
CA HIS A 340 -8.99 -15.78 -4.37
C HIS A 340 -7.89 -15.82 -5.42
N PHE A 341 -7.79 -16.89 -6.20
CA PHE A 341 -6.70 -17.10 -7.14
C PHE A 341 -7.17 -17.95 -8.33
N MET A 342 -6.38 -17.94 -9.38
CA MET A 342 -6.39 -18.92 -10.46
C MET A 342 -5.03 -19.63 -10.50
N LYS A 343 -4.94 -20.78 -11.16
CA LYS A 343 -3.66 -21.42 -11.50
C LYS A 343 -3.48 -21.45 -13.01
N GLY A 344 -2.31 -21.00 -13.45
CA GLY A 344 -1.91 -20.96 -14.85
C GLY A 344 -0.72 -21.87 -15.11
N ARG A 345 -0.67 -22.46 -16.30
CA ARG A 345 0.53 -23.13 -16.83
C ARG A 345 1.06 -22.33 -18.01
N LEU A 346 2.39 -22.22 -18.11
CA LEU A 346 3.03 -21.55 -19.23
C LEU A 346 2.68 -22.27 -20.54
N VAL A 347 2.42 -21.50 -21.60
CA VAL A 347 2.24 -22.04 -22.95
C VAL A 347 3.62 -22.35 -23.54
N ASP A 348 3.81 -23.55 -24.11
CA ASP A 348 5.13 -24.06 -24.57
C ASP A 348 5.84 -23.16 -25.59
N ALA A 349 5.09 -22.36 -26.36
CA ALA A 349 5.61 -21.39 -27.34
C ALA A 349 5.39 -19.92 -26.92
N ALA A 350 5.12 -19.67 -25.63
CA ALA A 350 4.82 -18.33 -25.15
C ALA A 350 5.99 -17.37 -25.36
N ARG A 351 5.69 -16.19 -25.87
CA ARG A 351 6.61 -15.05 -25.81
C ARG A 351 6.74 -14.63 -24.35
N VAL A 352 7.89 -14.88 -23.75
CA VAL A 352 8.23 -14.36 -22.43
C VAL A 352 8.91 -13.00 -22.63
N LEU A 353 8.24 -11.93 -22.21
CA LEU A 353 8.75 -10.57 -22.31
C LEU A 353 9.36 -10.15 -20.97
N SER A 354 10.63 -9.71 -20.99
CA SER A 354 11.22 -9.03 -19.84
C SER A 354 10.68 -7.60 -19.79
N ALA A 355 9.85 -7.31 -18.79
CA ALA A 355 9.26 -5.98 -18.61
C ALA A 355 10.29 -4.97 -18.07
N SER A 356 11.27 -5.45 -17.31
CA SER A 356 12.34 -4.62 -16.75
C SER A 356 13.32 -4.18 -17.85
N ILE A 357 13.59 -2.88 -17.93
CA ILE A 357 14.62 -2.29 -18.81
C ILE A 357 16.03 -2.68 -18.34
N ALA A 358 16.23 -2.72 -17.02
CA ALA A 358 17.49 -3.06 -16.38
C ALA A 358 17.33 -4.26 -15.43
N ARG A 359 18.46 -4.77 -14.92
CA ARG A 359 18.44 -5.76 -13.84
C ARG A 359 17.81 -5.12 -12.59
N PRO A 360 16.77 -5.73 -11.99
CA PRO A 360 16.20 -5.24 -10.74
C PRO A 360 17.26 -5.18 -9.64
N LEU A 361 17.21 -4.14 -8.81
CA LEU A 361 18.04 -4.03 -7.61
C LEU A 361 17.89 -5.28 -6.71
N GLU A 362 18.96 -5.73 -6.08
CA GLU A 362 18.89 -6.85 -5.15
C GLU A 362 18.19 -6.45 -3.84
N LYS A 363 17.67 -7.45 -3.12
CA LYS A 363 16.99 -7.21 -1.85
C LYS A 363 17.97 -6.60 -0.83
N GLY A 364 17.69 -5.37 -0.41
CA GLY A 364 18.55 -4.62 0.51
C GLY A 364 19.35 -3.51 -0.17
N GLU A 365 19.40 -3.48 -1.50
CA GLU A 365 19.98 -2.37 -2.24
C GLU A 365 19.09 -1.11 -2.17
N VAL A 366 19.74 0.04 -2.29
CA VAL A 366 19.13 1.35 -2.08
C VAL A 366 18.78 1.96 -3.42
N SER A 367 17.49 2.23 -3.63
CA SER A 367 16.95 3.02 -4.74
C SER A 367 17.19 4.51 -4.52
N GLY A 368 17.25 5.31 -5.59
CA GLY A 368 17.27 6.77 -5.46
C GLY A 368 18.66 7.37 -5.24
N LEU A 369 19.73 6.57 -5.36
CA LEU A 369 21.09 7.10 -5.29
C LEU A 369 21.41 7.89 -6.57
N THR A 370 21.27 9.21 -6.50
CA THR A 370 21.90 10.10 -7.50
C THR A 370 23.42 10.05 -7.32
N VAL A 371 24.17 10.42 -8.36
CA VAL A 371 25.65 10.44 -8.37
C VAL A 371 26.23 11.20 -7.16
N GLU A 372 25.50 12.18 -6.60
CA GLU A 372 25.87 12.94 -5.41
C GLU A 372 25.88 12.12 -4.09
N PHE A 373 25.11 11.04 -3.99
CA PHE A 373 25.12 10.13 -2.83
C PHE A 373 26.07 8.93 -3.03
N ALA A 374 26.54 8.69 -4.25
CA ALA A 374 27.45 7.59 -4.58
C ALA A 374 28.91 7.91 -4.21
N THR A 375 29.29 9.18 -4.10
CA THR A 375 30.60 9.61 -3.60
C THR A 375 30.56 9.76 -2.08
N PRO A 376 31.41 9.06 -1.30
CA PRO A 376 31.62 9.40 0.08
C PRO A 376 32.09 10.86 0.12
N ARG A 377 31.36 11.75 0.80
CA ARG A 377 31.87 13.10 1.09
C ARG A 377 33.15 12.93 1.88
N GLN A 378 34.31 13.15 1.23
CA GLN A 378 35.58 13.43 1.89
C GLN A 378 35.46 14.82 2.55
N ASN A 379 34.66 14.92 3.61
CA ASN A 379 34.75 16.05 4.52
C ASN A 379 35.70 15.63 5.63
N GLY A 380 36.89 16.25 5.62
CA GLY A 380 37.99 15.97 6.52
C GLY A 380 37.56 15.91 7.99
N ILE A 381 37.67 14.73 8.55
CA ILE A 381 37.85 14.54 9.99
C ILE A 381 39.36 14.70 10.23
N PRO A 382 39.82 15.50 11.20
CA PRO A 382 41.25 15.58 11.50
C PRO A 382 41.75 14.20 11.95
N ASP A 383 42.89 13.77 11.40
CA ASP A 383 43.55 12.51 11.73
C ASP A 383 43.70 12.33 13.25
N CYS A 384 42.86 11.47 13.83
CA CYS A 384 43.14 10.85 15.10
C CYS A 384 43.84 9.51 14.83
N HIS A 385 45.18 9.56 14.80
CA HIS A 385 46.01 8.37 14.87
C HIS A 385 45.66 7.55 16.12
N ALA A 386 44.98 6.42 15.93
CA ALA A 386 44.96 5.31 16.88
C ALA A 386 45.67 4.12 16.23
N PRO A 387 46.55 3.40 16.96
CA PRO A 387 47.40 2.37 16.36
C PRO A 387 46.57 1.17 15.84
N PRO A 388 46.95 0.59 14.69
CA PRO A 388 46.15 -0.41 13.99
C PRO A 388 46.33 -1.80 14.59
N GLN A 389 45.87 -2.04 15.83
CA GLN A 389 45.89 -3.38 16.42
C GLN A 389 44.66 -3.77 17.25
N LEU A 390 43.68 -2.89 17.49
CA LEU A 390 42.52 -3.24 18.33
C LEU A 390 41.24 -3.65 17.57
N VAL A 391 41.10 -3.26 16.30
CA VAL A 391 39.85 -3.49 15.54
C VAL A 391 39.81 -4.87 14.85
N SER A 392 40.98 -5.45 14.52
CA SER A 392 41.05 -6.78 13.91
C SER A 392 40.90 -7.95 14.90
N GLN A 393 40.95 -7.69 16.21
CA GLN A 393 40.74 -8.73 17.25
C GLN A 393 39.28 -8.86 17.71
N LEU A 394 38.38 -7.94 17.35
CA LEU A 394 36.98 -7.96 17.78
C LEU A 394 36.01 -8.61 16.77
N TRP A 395 36.48 -8.95 15.57
CA TRP A 395 35.68 -9.55 14.49
C TRP A 395 36.06 -11.01 14.21
N GLY A 396 36.57 -11.71 15.22
CA GLY A 396 36.93 -13.12 15.17
C GLY A 396 36.27 -13.95 16.28
N LEU A 397 35.04 -13.60 16.68
CA LEU A 397 34.31 -14.38 17.69
C LEU A 397 33.37 -15.37 17.01
N ASP A 398 33.70 -16.64 17.19
CA ASP A 398 32.97 -17.80 16.70
C ASP A 398 31.51 -17.80 17.21
N LYS A 399 30.55 -18.05 16.32
CA LYS A 399 29.10 -17.92 16.59
C LYS A 399 28.62 -18.86 17.70
N GLU A 400 29.34 -19.95 17.95
CA GLU A 400 29.08 -20.89 19.06
C GLU A 400 29.46 -20.29 20.42
N ALA A 401 30.53 -19.49 20.50
CA ALA A 401 30.92 -18.81 21.74
C ALA A 401 29.89 -17.73 22.14
N LEU A 402 29.34 -16.98 21.18
CA LEU A 402 28.27 -16.02 21.45
C LEU A 402 26.98 -16.68 21.96
N LYS A 403 26.64 -17.87 21.45
CA LYS A 403 25.50 -18.65 21.96
C LYS A 403 25.74 -19.18 23.37
N MET A 404 26.94 -19.66 23.68
CA MET A 404 27.28 -20.09 25.03
C MET A 404 27.23 -18.93 26.04
N TRP A 405 27.67 -17.74 25.64
CA TRP A 405 27.59 -16.54 26.48
C TRP A 405 26.16 -16.06 26.71
N SER A 406 25.28 -16.11 25.71
CA SER A 406 23.88 -15.74 25.88
C SER A 406 23.10 -16.72 26.75
N VAL A 407 23.39 -18.03 26.64
CA VAL A 407 22.83 -19.06 27.54
C VAL A 407 23.37 -18.90 28.96
N GLY A 408 24.66 -18.61 29.13
CA GLY A 408 25.26 -18.33 30.44
C GLY A 408 24.65 -17.10 31.13
N LEU A 409 24.39 -16.03 30.39
CA LEU A 409 23.73 -14.82 30.91
C LEU A 409 22.28 -15.08 31.33
N LEU A 410 21.58 -15.95 30.59
CA LEU A 410 20.22 -16.36 30.90
C LEU A 410 20.16 -17.23 32.17
N ILE A 411 21.11 -18.16 32.32
CA ILE A 411 21.21 -18.98 33.53
C ILE A 411 21.56 -18.11 34.74
N LEU A 412 22.47 -17.14 34.59
CA LEU A 412 22.85 -16.22 35.67
C LEU A 412 21.67 -15.35 36.11
N THR A 413 20.85 -14.86 35.17
CA THR A 413 19.65 -14.08 35.50
C THR A 413 18.58 -14.92 36.19
N ILE A 414 18.42 -16.20 35.81
CA ILE A 414 17.52 -17.13 36.51
C ILE A 414 18.03 -17.44 37.94
N VAL A 415 19.33 -17.63 38.12
CA VAL A 415 19.93 -17.88 39.45
C VAL A 415 19.84 -16.65 40.35
N ILE A 416 20.00 -15.44 39.80
CA ILE A 416 19.83 -14.18 40.54
C ILE A 416 18.35 -14.00 40.93
N ALA A 417 17.42 -14.25 40.01
CA ALA A 417 15.98 -14.18 40.31
C ALA A 417 15.58 -15.17 41.41
N TYR A 418 16.07 -16.41 41.34
CA TYR A 418 15.79 -17.46 42.33
C TYR A 418 16.45 -17.20 43.70
N THR A 419 17.63 -16.58 43.74
CA THR A 419 18.27 -16.19 45.01
C THR A 419 17.59 -14.98 45.64
N MET A 420 17.10 -14.03 44.84
CA MET A 420 16.30 -12.90 45.33
C MET A 420 14.94 -13.33 45.87
N GLU A 421 14.30 -14.35 45.30
CA GLU A 421 13.02 -14.89 45.77
C GLU A 421 13.13 -15.68 47.08
N LYS A 422 14.31 -16.19 47.44
CA LYS A 422 14.59 -16.86 48.73
C LYS A 422 15.08 -15.93 49.85
N LEU A 423 15.33 -14.65 49.54
CA LEU A 423 15.77 -13.62 50.47
C LEU A 423 14.62 -12.69 50.93
N GLN A 424 13.39 -12.97 50.50
CA GLN A 424 12.13 -12.48 51.08
C GLN A 424 11.46 -13.60 51.86
#